data_AF-A0A3P7KV39-F1
#
_entry.id   AF-A0A3P7KV39-F1
#
_cell.length_a   1.000
_cell.length_b   1.000
_cell.length_c   1.000
_cell.angle_alpha   90.00
_cell.angle_beta   90.00
_cell.angle_gamma   90.00
#
_symmetry.space_group_name_H-M   'P 1'
#
loop_
_entity.id
_entity.type
_entity.pdbx_description
1 polymer ?
#
loop_
_entity_poly.entity_id
_entity_poly.type
_entity_poly.pdbx_seq_one_letter_code
_entity_poly.pdbx_strand_id
1 'polypeptide(L)'
;MQCPVGVTSPVFLNSMTEHLNSNLLIPTAVGSSVGAGQQYSVEYLSQLLKDKKQLSAFPNVFHHLERLADEEISKVRVALFQFEFTKEEMSLPEPEGEVQITTEKVFVPAKEHPD
;
A
#
# COMPACT_ATOMS: atom_id res chain seq x y z
N MET A 1 -11.23 -52.96 37.62
CA MET A 1 -10.05 -52.71 38.45
C MET A 1 -8.83 -52.74 37.53
N GLN A 2 -8.23 -51.56 37.33
CA GLN A 2 -6.90 -51.22 36.76
C GLN A 2 -6.20 -52.14 35.73
N CYS A 3 -5.96 -51.57 34.54
CA CYS A 3 -4.76 -51.78 33.70
C CYS A 3 -4.38 -50.42 33.03
N PRO A 4 -3.11 -50.20 32.66
CA PRO A 4 -2.39 -48.95 32.93
C PRO A 4 -2.37 -47.92 31.78
N VAL A 5 -2.15 -46.67 32.19
CA VAL A 5 -1.87 -45.47 31.39
C VAL A 5 -0.69 -45.67 30.42
N GLY A 6 -0.98 -45.60 29.12
CA GLY A 6 -0.01 -45.62 28.03
C GLY A 6 0.11 -44.23 27.37
N VAL A 7 1.06 -43.46 27.89
CA VAL A 7 1.90 -42.44 27.23
C VAL A 7 1.33 -41.71 26.01
N THR A 8 0.96 -40.46 26.25
CA THR A 8 0.67 -39.43 25.26
C THR A 8 1.94 -39.12 24.45
N SER A 9 1.88 -39.17 23.13
CA SER A 9 2.94 -38.58 22.28
C SER A 9 3.04 -37.08 22.56
N PRO A 10 4.22 -36.53 22.91
CA PRO A 10 4.40 -35.10 22.93
C PRO A 10 4.47 -34.59 21.49
N VAL A 11 3.46 -33.82 21.07
CA VAL A 11 3.61 -32.88 19.96
C VAL A 11 4.77 -31.98 20.33
N PHE A 12 5.85 -32.00 19.54
CA PHE A 12 6.98 -31.09 19.67
C PHE A 12 6.48 -29.67 19.42
N LEU A 13 6.11 -28.98 20.50
CA LEU A 13 5.92 -27.54 20.54
C LEU A 13 7.32 -26.92 20.58
N ASN A 14 7.89 -26.66 19.41
CA ASN A 14 9.08 -25.84 19.34
C ASN A 14 8.71 -24.41 19.75
N SER A 15 9.14 -24.09 20.97
CA SER A 15 9.37 -22.77 21.56
C SER A 15 9.69 -21.71 20.51
N MET A 16 8.76 -20.78 20.27
CA MET A 16 9.13 -19.43 19.85
C MET A 16 9.44 -18.65 21.12
N THR A 17 10.66 -18.87 21.61
CA THR A 17 11.28 -18.04 22.63
C THR A 17 11.36 -16.61 22.13
N GLU A 18 10.96 -15.72 23.01
CA GLU A 18 11.02 -14.28 22.91
C GLU A 18 12.37 -13.80 22.34
N HIS A 19 12.29 -13.01 21.28
CA HIS A 19 13.08 -11.79 21.24
C HIS A 19 12.08 -10.66 21.27
N LEU A 20 11.83 -10.15 22.48
CA LEU A 20 11.28 -8.82 22.63
C LEU A 20 12.20 -7.89 21.85
N ASN A 21 11.68 -7.35 20.75
CA ASN A 21 12.34 -6.30 19.99
C ASN A 21 12.34 -5.05 20.87
N SER A 22 13.41 -4.93 21.66
CA SER A 22 13.76 -3.72 22.40
C SER A 22 14.17 -2.64 21.39
N ASN A 23 13.17 -1.95 20.86
CA ASN A 23 13.29 -0.58 20.35
C ASN A 23 11.91 0.09 20.34
N LEU A 24 11.26 0.08 21.50
CA LEU A 24 10.28 1.10 21.85
C LEU A 24 11.02 2.27 22.51
N LEU A 25 11.82 2.98 21.72
CA LEU A 25 12.33 4.30 22.08
C LEU A 25 11.93 5.26 20.97
N ILE A 26 10.69 5.72 21.05
CA ILE A 26 10.29 6.98 20.44
C ILE A 26 10.55 8.03 21.52
N PRO A 27 11.56 8.92 21.36
CA PRO A 27 11.66 10.10 22.21
C PRO A 27 10.45 10.99 21.91
N THR A 28 9.74 11.36 22.97
CA THR A 28 8.77 12.46 22.99
C THR A 28 9.31 13.65 22.19
N ALA A 29 8.72 13.89 21.03
CA ALA A 29 8.80 15.16 20.33
C ALA A 29 7.36 15.56 20.01
N VAL A 30 6.88 16.52 20.80
CA VAL A 30 5.85 17.53 20.48
C VAL A 30 4.65 17.02 19.69
N GLY A 31 3.49 17.08 20.34
CA GLY A 31 2.20 17.12 19.66
C GLY A 31 2.19 18.26 18.65
N SER A 32 2.49 17.93 17.41
CA SER A 32 2.15 18.74 16.25
C SER A 32 0.71 18.39 15.93
N SER A 33 -0.15 19.39 16.12
CA SER A 33 -1.53 19.40 15.63
C SER A 33 -1.62 18.70 14.28
N VAL A 34 -2.44 17.66 14.21
CA VAL A 34 -2.91 17.07 12.95
C VAL A 34 -3.84 18.10 12.31
N GLY A 35 -3.24 19.17 11.76
CA GLY A 35 -3.87 20.03 10.78
C GLY A 35 -3.99 19.22 9.50
N ALA A 36 -5.19 19.19 8.93
CA ALA A 36 -5.60 18.41 7.77
C ALA A 36 -4.93 18.82 6.44
N GLY A 37 -3.61 19.06 6.43
CA GLY A 37 -2.85 19.56 5.27
C GLY A 37 -1.42 19.04 5.14
N GLN A 38 -1.01 18.04 5.93
CA GLN A 38 0.33 17.41 5.85
C GLN A 38 0.22 15.88 5.70
N GLN A 39 -0.78 15.37 4.96
CA GLN A 39 -1.05 13.93 4.95
C GLN A 39 -0.21 13.12 3.97
N TYR A 40 0.33 13.71 2.91
CA TYR A 40 1.04 12.96 1.86
C TYR A 40 2.43 13.55 1.63
N SER A 41 3.46 12.72 1.81
CA SER A 41 4.87 13.08 1.62
C SER A 41 5.61 11.97 0.89
N VAL A 42 6.75 12.31 0.28
CA VAL A 42 7.62 11.33 -0.40
C VAL A 42 8.15 10.29 0.60
N GLU A 43 8.46 10.71 1.83
CA GLU A 43 8.91 9.79 2.88
C GLU A 43 7.81 8.79 3.25
N TYR A 44 6.57 9.26 3.40
CA TYR A 44 5.41 8.40 3.67
C TYR A 44 5.18 7.40 2.54
N LEU A 45 5.24 7.85 1.27
CA LEU A 45 5.17 6.96 0.12
C LEU A 45 6.28 5.88 0.16
N SER A 46 7.50 6.26 0.56
CA SER A 46 8.62 5.33 0.66
C SER A 46 8.37 4.24 1.71
N GLN A 47 7.75 4.60 2.85
CA GLN A 47 7.39 3.66 3.90
C GLN A 47 6.33 2.68 3.39
N LEU A 48 5.27 3.17 2.74
CA LEU A 48 4.23 2.32 2.16
C LEU A 48 4.79 1.33 1.13
N LEU A 49 5.76 1.74 0.31
CA LEU A 49 6.42 0.85 -0.65
C LEU A 49 7.23 -0.27 0.03
N LYS A 50 7.87 0.02 1.16
CA LYS A 50 8.58 -0.98 1.97
C LYS A 50 7.57 -1.97 2.58
N ASP A 51 6.48 -1.47 3.15
CA ASP A 51 5.45 -2.30 3.76
C ASP A 51 4.79 -3.23 2.73
N LYS A 52 4.46 -2.71 1.53
CA LYS A 52 3.95 -3.52 0.41
C LYS A 52 4.92 -4.65 0.03
N LYS A 53 6.22 -4.36 -0.01
CA LYS A 53 7.23 -5.39 -0.29
C LYS A 53 7.22 -6.50 0.77
N GLN A 54 7.04 -6.17 2.04
CA GLN A 54 6.94 -7.17 3.11
C GLN A 54 5.64 -7.98 3.03
N LEU A 55 4.51 -7.32 2.73
CA LEU A 55 3.21 -8.00 2.59
C LEU A 55 3.22 -9.02 1.43
N SER A 56 3.80 -8.65 0.30
CA SER A 56 3.93 -9.54 -0.87
C SER A 56 4.85 -10.75 -0.65
N ALA A 57 5.66 -10.77 0.41
CA ALA A 57 6.48 -11.93 0.76
C ALA A 57 5.65 -13.13 1.27
N PHE A 58 4.40 -12.89 1.68
CA PHE A 58 3.50 -13.91 2.23
C PHE A 58 2.15 -13.91 1.48
N PRO A 59 2.11 -14.48 0.26
CA PRO A 59 0.89 -14.50 -0.54
C PRO A 59 -0.24 -15.22 0.19
N ASN A 60 -1.45 -14.69 0.07
CA ASN A 60 -2.69 -15.19 0.70
C ASN A 60 -2.77 -15.06 2.23
N VAL A 61 -1.72 -14.63 2.92
CA VAL A 61 -1.76 -14.42 4.39
C VAL A 61 -2.41 -13.07 4.71
N PHE A 62 -2.03 -12.01 3.98
CA PHE A 62 -2.41 -10.63 4.29
C PHE A 62 -3.12 -9.91 3.13
N HIS A 63 -3.99 -10.61 2.40
CA HIS A 63 -4.63 -10.09 1.18
C HIS A 63 -5.39 -8.76 1.37
N HIS A 64 -6.07 -8.57 2.51
CA HIS A 64 -6.76 -7.31 2.79
C HIS A 64 -5.79 -6.15 3.07
N LEU A 65 -4.68 -6.42 3.76
CA LEU A 65 -3.68 -5.39 4.05
C LEU A 65 -2.91 -4.99 2.79
N GLU A 66 -2.63 -5.94 1.90
CA GLU A 66 -2.03 -5.67 0.59
C GLU A 66 -2.93 -4.75 -0.24
N ARG A 67 -4.23 -5.05 -0.31
CA ARG A 67 -5.21 -4.17 -0.99
C ARG A 67 -5.22 -2.76 -0.41
N LEU A 68 -5.25 -2.62 0.92
CA LEU A 68 -5.25 -1.30 1.57
C LEU A 68 -3.96 -0.53 1.30
N ALA A 69 -2.81 -1.20 1.32
CA ALA A 69 -1.53 -0.56 0.97
C ALA A 69 -1.53 -0.07 -0.47
N ASP A 70 -2.07 -0.85 -1.41
CA ASP A 70 -2.18 -0.46 -2.82
C ASP A 70 -3.07 0.77 -3.04
N GLU A 71 -4.23 0.81 -2.38
CA GLU A 71 -5.15 1.95 -2.44
C GLU A 71 -4.50 3.23 -1.88
N GLU A 72 -3.81 3.12 -0.74
CA GLU A 72 -3.12 4.26 -0.12
C GLU A 72 -1.95 4.75 -0.99
N ILE A 73 -1.14 3.84 -1.53
CA ILE A 73 -0.04 4.18 -2.44
C ILE A 73 -0.57 4.91 -3.67
N SER A 74 -1.69 4.45 -4.25
CA SER A 74 -2.32 5.10 -5.40
C SER A 74 -2.72 6.53 -5.06
N LYS A 75 -3.43 6.71 -3.94
CA LYS A 75 -3.89 8.02 -3.48
C LYS A 75 -2.73 8.98 -3.17
N VAL A 76 -1.68 8.50 -2.51
CA VAL A 76 -0.47 9.30 -2.21
C VAL A 76 0.24 9.70 -3.50
N ARG A 77 0.36 8.79 -4.48
CA ARG A 77 0.97 9.09 -5.78
C ARG A 77 0.18 10.14 -6.55
N VAL A 78 -1.14 10.01 -6.57
CA VAL A 78 -2.01 11.04 -7.16
C VAL A 78 -1.76 12.37 -6.44
N ALA A 79 -1.83 12.41 -5.12
CA ALA A 79 -1.61 13.65 -4.38
C ALA A 79 -0.21 14.28 -4.58
N LEU A 80 0.84 13.48 -4.77
CA LEU A 80 2.22 13.99 -4.91
C LEU A 80 2.61 14.36 -6.35
N PHE A 81 2.05 13.66 -7.35
CA PHE A 81 2.54 13.74 -8.73
C PHE A 81 1.45 14.07 -9.75
N GLN A 82 0.17 14.04 -9.37
CA GLN A 82 -0.90 14.57 -10.22
C GLN A 82 -0.81 16.10 -10.20
N PHE A 83 -0.05 16.65 -11.14
CA PHE A 83 -0.22 18.05 -11.50
C PHE A 83 -1.58 18.16 -12.20
N GLU A 84 -2.44 19.01 -11.65
CA GLU A 84 -3.71 19.41 -12.27
C GLU A 84 -3.41 20.04 -13.64
N PHE A 85 -3.30 19.22 -14.69
CA PHE A 85 -3.81 19.66 -15.98
C PHE A 85 -5.30 19.81 -15.70
N THR A 86 -5.71 21.05 -15.43
CA THR A 86 -7.08 21.45 -15.08
C THR A 86 -8.01 20.99 -16.19
N LYS A 87 -8.40 19.73 -16.12
CA LYS A 87 -9.59 19.23 -16.74
C LYS A 87 -10.61 19.48 -15.65
N GLU A 88 -11.33 20.59 -15.76
CA GLU A 88 -12.58 20.79 -15.05
C GLU A 88 -13.27 19.43 -14.94
N GLU A 89 -13.66 19.05 -13.72
CA GLU A 89 -14.19 17.72 -13.42
C GLU A 89 -15.43 17.47 -14.31
N MET A 90 -15.19 16.93 -15.50
CA MET A 90 -16.21 16.79 -16.52
C MET A 90 -17.00 15.56 -16.17
N SER A 91 -18.21 15.75 -15.67
CA SER A 91 -19.16 14.66 -15.47
C SER A 91 -19.50 14.07 -16.84
N LEU A 92 -19.17 12.80 -17.04
CA LEU A 92 -19.60 12.09 -18.24
C LEU A 92 -21.13 11.94 -18.22
N PRO A 93 -21.83 12.12 -19.36
CA PRO A 93 -23.27 11.90 -19.45
C PRO A 93 -23.63 10.41 -19.34
N GLU A 94 -24.93 10.11 -19.25
CA GLU A 94 -25.42 8.73 -19.34
C GLU A 94 -25.03 8.13 -20.70
N PRO A 95 -24.52 6.88 -20.74
CA PRO A 95 -24.10 6.27 -21.99
C PRO A 95 -25.29 6.04 -22.92
N GLU A 96 -25.15 6.45 -24.18
CA GLU A 96 -26.16 6.24 -25.22
C GLU A 96 -25.48 5.64 -26.47
N GLY A 97 -26.13 4.64 -27.08
CA GLY A 97 -25.70 4.04 -28.34
C GLY A 97 -24.73 2.85 -28.21
N GLU A 98 -24.05 2.54 -29.32
CA GLU A 98 -23.06 1.46 -29.39
C GLU A 98 -21.68 1.92 -28.86
N VAL A 99 -20.95 1.00 -28.23
CA VAL A 99 -19.60 1.28 -27.71
C VAL A 99 -18.65 1.61 -28.86
N GLN A 100 -18.08 2.81 -28.84
CA GLN A 100 -17.05 3.23 -29.80
C GLN A 100 -15.65 3.25 -29.18
N ILE A 101 -14.66 2.84 -29.97
CA ILE A 101 -13.23 2.90 -29.61
C ILE A 101 -12.58 3.97 -30.49
N THR A 102 -12.13 5.07 -29.87
CA THR A 102 -11.43 6.17 -30.57
C THR A 102 -9.93 6.10 -30.32
N THR A 103 -9.11 6.34 -31.35
CA THR A 103 -7.64 6.35 -31.24
C THR A 103 -7.07 7.64 -31.85
N GLU A 104 -6.35 8.42 -31.05
CA GLU A 104 -5.62 9.62 -31.49
C GLU A 104 -4.11 9.35 -31.43
N LYS A 105 -3.40 9.59 -32.54
CA LYS A 105 -1.94 9.44 -32.60
C LYS A 105 -1.26 10.77 -32.28
N VAL A 106 -0.67 10.87 -31.10
CA VAL A 106 0.15 12.03 -30.69
C VAL A 106 1.62 11.74 -30.99
N PHE A 107 2.29 12.61 -31.74
CA PHE A 107 3.71 12.47 -32.07
C PHE A 107 4.59 13.25 -31.10
N VAL A 108 5.64 12.62 -30.58
CA VAL A 108 6.65 13.29 -29.75
C VAL A 108 7.50 14.23 -30.62
N PRO A 109 7.69 15.50 -30.26
CA PRO A 109 8.45 16.48 -31.04
C PRO A 109 9.98 16.30 -30.89
N ALA A 110 10.48 15.08 -31.10
CA ALA A 110 11.90 14.71 -30.93
C ALA A 110 12.86 15.45 -31.89
N LYS A 111 12.36 16.04 -32.98
CA LYS A 111 13.16 16.88 -33.88
C LYS A 111 13.43 18.27 -33.30
N GLU A 112 12.51 18.78 -32.49
CA GLU A 112 12.58 20.14 -31.92
C GLU A 112 13.22 20.12 -30.53
N HIS A 113 12.96 19.06 -29.75
CA HIS A 113 13.56 18.81 -28.45
C HIS A 113 14.15 17.38 -28.41
N PRO A 114 15.42 17.21 -28.81
CA PRO A 114 16.05 15.89 -28.92
C PRO A 114 16.63 15.33 -27.62
N ASP A 115 16.80 16.16 -26.58
CA ASP A 115 17.36 15.78 -25.26
C ASP A 115 16.30 15.18 -24.32
#